data_AF-A0A5U6MHT8-F1
#
_entry.id   AF-A0A5U6MHT8-F1
#
_cell.length_a   1.000
_cell.length_b   1.000
_cell.length_c   1.000
_cell.angle_alpha   90.00
_cell.angle_beta   90.00
_cell.angle_gamma   90.00
#
_symmetry.space_group_name_H-M   'P 1'
#
loop_
_entity.id
_entity.type
_entity.pdbx_description
1 polymer ?
#
loop_
_entity_poly.entity_id
_entity_poly.type
_entity_poly.pdbx_seq_one_letter_code
_entity_poly.pdbx_strand_id
1 'polypeptide(L)'
;MTRTVDLGNITQGAIKAAGQNASVANKPLVFNVTACPASTQSVGIKFDYTADSTHSQYLANTGTGAGVLLGITDDNDALLTTGSTVNAANLDTKAGTATVNAKVQAYRTAATDADITAGDIASTATVTVDMH
;
A
#
# COMPACT_ATOMS: atom_id res chain seq x y z
N MET A 1 16.26 -6.85 1.92
CA MET A 1 16.08 -6.12 0.65
C MET A 1 15.16 -4.94 0.92
N THR A 2 15.41 -3.79 0.30
CA THR A 2 14.54 -2.61 0.40
C THR A 2 14.07 -2.26 -1.01
N ARG A 3 12.78 -1.92 -1.14
CA ARG A 3 12.18 -1.45 -2.39
C ARG A 3 11.45 -0.14 -2.11
N THR A 4 11.68 0.85 -2.97
CA THR A 4 10.98 2.13 -2.90
C THR A 4 9.87 2.15 -3.96
N VAL A 5 8.69 2.65 -3.56
CA VAL A 5 7.59 2.94 -4.49
C VAL A 5 7.46 4.44 -4.58
N ASP A 6 7.83 5.01 -5.71
CA ASP A 6 7.73 6.45 -5.96
C ASP A 6 6.37 6.79 -6.60
N LEU A 7 5.56 7.55 -5.88
CA LEU A 7 4.26 8.06 -6.34
C LEU A 7 4.40 9.33 -7.19
N GLY A 8 5.60 9.91 -7.25
CA GLY A 8 5.88 11.18 -7.90
C GLY A 8 5.26 12.37 -7.16
N ASN A 9 5.21 13.51 -7.84
CA ASN A 9 4.66 14.73 -7.28
C ASN A 9 3.12 14.68 -7.26
N ILE A 10 2.54 14.73 -6.07
CA ILE A 10 1.10 14.90 -5.86
C ILE A 10 0.81 16.39 -5.72
N THR A 11 0.15 16.97 -6.72
CA THR A 11 -0.11 18.42 -6.71
C THR A 11 -1.23 18.77 -5.73
N GLN A 12 -1.17 19.96 -5.13
CA GLN A 12 -2.23 20.45 -4.25
C GLN A 12 -3.60 20.49 -4.97
N GLY A 13 -3.61 20.82 -6.28
CA GLY A 13 -4.84 20.81 -7.08
C GLY A 13 -5.48 19.42 -7.18
N ALA A 14 -4.68 18.37 -7.36
CA ALA A 14 -5.18 16.99 -7.39
C ALA A 14 -5.78 16.57 -6.03
N ILE A 15 -5.12 16.95 -4.93
CA ILE A 15 -5.63 16.67 -3.58
C ILE A 15 -6.96 17.40 -3.35
N LYS A 16 -7.06 18.68 -3.72
CA LYS A 16 -8.28 19.48 -3.57
C LYS A 16 -9.46 18.96 -4.41
N ALA A 17 -9.18 18.42 -5.58
CA ALA A 17 -10.19 17.82 -6.46
C ALA A 17 -10.73 16.47 -5.94
N ALA A 18 -9.95 15.76 -5.13
CA ALA A 18 -10.38 14.51 -4.53
C ALA A 18 -11.32 14.74 -3.33
N GLY A 19 -12.32 13.88 -3.18
CA GLY A 19 -13.13 13.82 -1.95
C GLY A 19 -12.31 13.34 -0.76
N GLN A 20 -12.78 13.59 0.46
CA GLN A 20 -12.15 13.02 1.66
C GLN A 20 -12.16 11.48 1.57
N ASN A 21 -11.05 10.85 1.93
CA ASN A 21 -10.76 9.42 1.83
C ASN A 21 -10.73 8.87 0.40
N ALA A 22 -10.78 9.72 -0.63
CA ALA A 22 -10.58 9.28 -2.01
C ALA A 22 -9.09 9.19 -2.35
N SER A 23 -8.76 8.25 -3.23
CA SER A 23 -7.42 8.10 -3.78
C SER A 23 -7.09 9.25 -4.73
N VAL A 24 -5.90 9.82 -4.60
CA VAL A 24 -5.37 10.93 -5.39
C VAL A 24 -4.32 10.45 -6.39
N ALA A 25 -3.57 9.41 -6.03
CA ALA A 25 -2.54 8.79 -6.84
C ALA A 25 -2.32 7.34 -6.40
N ASN A 26 -1.90 6.46 -7.31
CA ASN A 26 -1.53 5.09 -6.98
C ASN A 26 -0.39 4.56 -7.85
N LYS A 27 0.26 3.50 -7.34
CA LYS A 27 1.26 2.71 -8.06
C LYS A 27 1.09 1.23 -7.76
N PRO A 28 1.30 0.34 -8.76
CA PRO A 28 1.29 -1.09 -8.53
C PRO A 28 2.48 -1.53 -7.67
N LEU A 29 2.22 -2.48 -6.79
CA LEU A 29 3.18 -3.12 -5.91
C LEU A 29 3.04 -4.64 -6.10
N VAL A 30 3.71 -5.14 -7.15
CA VAL A 30 3.69 -6.56 -7.54
C VAL A 30 4.84 -7.32 -6.89
N PHE A 31 4.55 -8.50 -6.36
CA PHE A 31 5.54 -9.46 -5.86
C PHE A 31 5.46 -10.76 -6.66
N ASN A 32 6.57 -11.16 -7.26
CA ASN A 32 6.73 -12.47 -7.87
C ASN A 32 7.45 -13.36 -6.87
N VAL A 33 6.76 -14.38 -6.38
CA VAL A 33 7.31 -15.40 -5.48
C VAL A 33 7.65 -16.62 -6.33
N THR A 34 8.87 -17.13 -6.15
CA THR A 34 9.41 -18.27 -6.89
C THR A 34 9.91 -19.32 -5.91
N ALA A 35 10.12 -20.54 -6.40
CA ALA A 35 10.53 -21.69 -5.60
C ALA A 35 9.51 -22.04 -4.50
N CYS A 36 8.22 -21.89 -4.79
CA CYS A 36 7.16 -22.39 -3.94
C CYS A 36 7.22 -23.93 -3.90
N PRO A 37 7.28 -24.57 -2.71
CA PRO A 37 7.18 -26.02 -2.60
C PRO A 37 5.93 -26.59 -3.29
N ALA A 38 6.02 -27.82 -3.79
CA ALA A 38 4.88 -28.51 -4.41
C ALA A 38 3.70 -28.74 -3.43
N SER A 39 3.98 -28.71 -2.12
CA SER A 39 2.98 -28.82 -1.05
C SER A 39 2.33 -27.50 -0.65
N THR A 40 2.75 -26.37 -1.23
CA THR A 40 2.18 -25.05 -0.93
C THR A 40 0.72 -24.99 -1.35
N GLN A 41 -0.13 -24.55 -0.45
CA GLN A 41 -1.56 -24.33 -0.65
C GLN A 41 -1.87 -22.86 -0.92
N SER A 42 -1.07 -21.96 -0.34
CA SER A 42 -1.20 -20.51 -0.51
C SER A 42 0.14 -19.80 -0.48
N VAL A 43 0.20 -18.69 -1.21
CA VAL A 43 1.25 -17.69 -1.06
C VAL A 43 0.59 -16.33 -0.92
N GLY A 44 1.01 -15.57 0.07
CA GLY A 44 0.57 -14.22 0.31
C GLY A 44 1.72 -13.32 0.74
N ILE A 45 1.44 -12.03 0.73
CA ILE A 45 2.34 -10.99 1.22
C ILE A 45 1.65 -10.25 2.36
N LYS A 46 2.22 -10.38 3.55
CA LYS A 46 1.80 -9.68 4.76
C LYS A 46 2.49 -8.32 4.85
N PHE A 47 1.71 -7.28 5.14
CA PHE A 47 2.20 -5.91 5.31
C PHE A 47 2.07 -5.48 6.77
N ASP A 48 3.20 -5.16 7.40
CA ASP A 48 3.25 -4.63 8.75
C ASP A 48 3.80 -3.20 8.71
N TYR A 49 3.09 -2.23 9.27
CA TYR A 49 3.48 -0.82 9.25
C TYR A 49 2.99 -0.08 10.50
N THR A 50 3.60 1.06 10.80
CA THR A 50 3.07 1.97 11.83
C THR A 50 1.87 2.71 11.27
N ALA A 51 0.70 2.48 11.86
CA ALA A 51 -0.53 3.16 11.48
C ALA A 51 -0.49 4.64 11.90
N ASP A 52 -1.15 5.51 11.13
CA ASP A 52 -1.39 6.89 11.53
C ASP A 52 -2.26 6.94 12.79
N SER A 53 -1.96 7.87 13.70
CA SER A 53 -2.63 7.96 15.00
C SER A 53 -4.09 8.43 14.90
N THR A 54 -4.43 9.14 13.83
CA THR A 54 -5.78 9.69 13.60
C THR A 54 -6.56 8.85 12.59
N HIS A 55 -5.86 8.29 11.59
CA HIS A 55 -6.44 7.48 10.53
C HIS A 55 -5.80 6.08 10.52
N SER A 56 -6.20 5.23 11.45
CA SER A 56 -5.54 3.94 11.70
C SER A 56 -5.53 2.95 10.51
N GLN A 57 -6.33 3.20 9.48
CA GLN A 57 -6.28 2.44 8.22
C GLN A 57 -5.16 2.86 7.24
N TYR A 58 -4.43 3.94 7.53
CA TYR A 58 -3.35 4.47 6.70
C TYR A 58 -2.00 4.38 7.41
N LEU A 59 -0.93 4.42 6.62
CA LEU A 59 0.44 4.45 7.10
C LEU A 59 0.73 5.83 7.70
N ALA A 60 1.41 5.86 8.84
CA ALA A 60 1.89 7.10 9.44
C ALA A 60 2.81 7.84 8.47
N ASN A 61 2.56 9.14 8.28
CA ASN A 61 3.45 9.99 7.52
C ASN A 61 4.68 10.36 8.37
N THR A 62 5.86 10.17 7.80
CA THR A 62 7.15 10.54 8.38
C THR A 62 7.76 11.78 7.73
N GLY A 63 7.15 12.27 6.64
CA GLY A 63 7.51 13.53 5.99
C GLY A 63 6.82 14.74 6.62
N THR A 64 6.92 15.89 5.94
CA THR A 64 6.46 17.19 6.45
C THR A 64 5.13 17.66 5.86
N GLY A 65 4.65 17.03 4.77
CA GLY A 65 3.37 17.36 4.16
C GLY A 65 2.18 16.91 5.00
N ALA A 66 1.03 17.57 4.83
CA ALA A 66 -0.22 17.20 5.52
C ALA A 66 -1.42 17.16 4.56
N GLY A 67 -2.46 16.47 4.99
CA GLY A 67 -3.71 16.31 4.25
C GLY A 67 -3.75 15.13 3.29
N VAL A 68 -2.66 14.38 3.18
CA VAL A 68 -2.57 13.11 2.45
C VAL A 68 -1.86 12.08 3.30
N LEU A 69 -2.34 10.83 3.27
CA LEU A 69 -1.66 9.67 3.85
C LEU A 69 -1.54 8.54 2.83
N LEU A 70 -0.61 7.62 3.06
CA LEU A 70 -0.43 6.45 2.20
C LEU A 70 -1.25 5.26 2.72
N GLY A 71 -1.81 4.48 1.82
CA GLY A 71 -2.48 3.21 2.10
C GLY A 71 -1.98 2.12 1.17
N ILE A 72 -2.17 0.86 1.59
CA ILE A 72 -1.90 -0.31 0.75
C ILE A 72 -3.23 -0.99 0.48
N THR A 73 -3.50 -1.34 -0.77
CA THR A 73 -4.69 -2.10 -1.16
C THR A 73 -4.30 -3.41 -1.83
N ASP A 74 -5.23 -4.35 -1.87
CA ASP A 74 -5.17 -5.45 -2.82
C ASP A 74 -5.45 -4.95 -4.27
N ASP A 75 -5.50 -5.90 -5.22
CA ASP A 75 -5.77 -5.61 -6.63
C ASP A 75 -7.19 -5.09 -6.89
N ASN A 76 -8.14 -5.37 -5.98
CA ASN A 76 -9.53 -4.94 -6.06
C ASN A 76 -9.79 -3.60 -5.33
N ASP A 77 -8.73 -2.87 -4.97
CA ASP A 77 -8.79 -1.62 -4.20
C ASP A 77 -9.34 -1.77 -2.77
N ALA A 78 -9.33 -2.99 -2.21
CA ALA A 78 -9.66 -3.19 -0.81
C ALA A 78 -8.48 -2.73 0.08
N LEU A 79 -8.73 -1.75 0.94
CA LEU A 79 -7.73 -1.18 1.83
C LEU A 79 -7.32 -2.17 2.93
N LEU A 80 -6.02 -2.27 3.15
CA LEU A 80 -5.41 -3.19 4.10
C LEU A 80 -4.99 -2.46 5.38
N THR A 81 -5.36 -3.01 6.52
CA THR A 81 -4.79 -2.62 7.82
C THR A 81 -3.47 -3.34 8.07
N THR A 82 -2.62 -2.78 8.94
CA THR A 82 -1.36 -3.42 9.32
C THR A 82 -1.60 -4.85 9.84
N GLY A 83 -0.73 -5.77 9.43
CA GLY A 83 -0.83 -7.20 9.72
C GLY A 83 -1.68 -7.99 8.73
N SER A 84 -2.32 -7.35 7.74
CA SER A 84 -3.11 -8.05 6.71
C SER A 84 -2.23 -8.67 5.62
N THR A 85 -2.72 -9.76 5.03
CA THR A 85 -2.07 -10.49 3.92
C THR A 85 -2.86 -10.32 2.62
N VAL A 86 -2.16 -10.03 1.52
CA VAL A 86 -2.71 -10.15 0.16
C VAL A 86 -2.28 -11.49 -0.42
N ASN A 87 -3.24 -12.31 -0.82
CA ASN A 87 -2.95 -13.64 -1.38
C ASN A 87 -2.74 -13.58 -2.89
N ALA A 88 -1.91 -14.49 -3.40
CA ALA A 88 -1.71 -14.69 -4.83
C ALA A 88 -2.96 -15.32 -5.45
N ALA A 89 -3.37 -14.82 -6.61
CA ALA A 89 -4.49 -15.38 -7.36
C ALA A 89 -4.06 -16.52 -8.31
N ASN A 90 -2.76 -16.70 -8.53
CA ASN A 90 -2.20 -17.52 -9.59
C ASN A 90 -1.07 -18.46 -9.10
N LEU A 91 -1.21 -19.04 -7.91
CA LEU A 91 -0.25 -20.05 -7.44
C LEU A 91 -0.20 -21.24 -8.42
N ASP A 92 0.98 -21.46 -9.00
CA ASP A 92 1.31 -22.63 -9.79
C ASP A 92 2.32 -23.46 -9.01
N THR A 93 1.85 -24.54 -8.37
CA THR A 93 2.68 -25.46 -7.59
C THR A 93 3.56 -26.37 -8.43
N LYS A 94 3.27 -26.49 -9.74
CA LYS A 94 4.10 -27.27 -10.67
C LYS A 94 5.28 -26.44 -11.16
N ALA A 95 5.05 -25.16 -11.47
CA ALA A 95 6.11 -24.22 -11.81
C ALA A 95 6.83 -23.66 -10.56
N GLY A 96 6.21 -23.77 -9.38
CA GLY A 96 6.73 -23.23 -8.12
C GLY A 96 6.69 -21.70 -8.10
N THR A 97 5.65 -21.09 -8.66
CA THR A 97 5.55 -19.63 -8.82
C THR A 97 4.20 -19.10 -8.34
N ALA A 98 4.18 -17.87 -7.84
CA ALA A 98 2.97 -17.13 -7.51
C ALA A 98 3.19 -15.63 -7.71
N THR A 99 2.13 -14.90 -8.05
CA THR A 99 2.15 -13.43 -8.16
C THR A 99 1.12 -12.83 -7.21
N VAL A 100 1.59 -11.92 -6.36
CA VAL A 100 0.74 -11.12 -5.48
C VAL A 100 0.68 -9.70 -6.02
N ASN A 101 -0.54 -9.24 -6.31
CA ASN A 101 -0.81 -7.89 -6.80
C ASN A 101 -1.39 -7.04 -5.67
N ALA A 102 -0.62 -6.03 -5.25
CA ALA A 102 -1.08 -4.98 -4.35
C ALA A 102 -0.90 -3.62 -5.03
N LYS A 103 -1.45 -2.56 -4.43
CA LYS A 103 -1.22 -1.17 -4.84
C LYS A 103 -0.85 -0.33 -3.63
N VAL A 104 0.05 0.64 -3.82
CA VAL A 104 0.23 1.75 -2.88
C VAL A 104 -0.59 2.92 -3.39
N GLN A 105 -1.39 3.51 -2.54
CA GLN A 105 -2.25 4.64 -2.87
C GLN A 105 -2.00 5.81 -1.92
N ALA A 106 -2.16 7.02 -2.42
CA ALA A 106 -2.20 8.24 -1.63
C ALA A 106 -3.66 8.69 -1.49
N TYR A 107 -4.14 8.88 -0.27
CA TYR A 107 -5.51 9.27 0.03
C TYR A 107 -5.57 10.68 0.59
N ARG A 108 -6.55 11.47 0.17
CA ARG A 108 -6.85 12.74 0.83
C ARG A 108 -7.44 12.45 2.22
N THR A 109 -6.78 12.91 3.26
CA THR A 109 -7.27 12.81 4.65
C THR A 109 -7.68 14.16 5.22
N ALA A 110 -7.19 15.25 4.64
CA ALA A 110 -7.60 16.62 4.99
C ALA A 110 -9.13 16.78 4.90
N ALA A 111 -9.74 17.21 6.02
CA ALA A 111 -11.15 17.53 6.10
C ALA A 111 -11.50 18.79 5.28
N THR A 112 -10.59 19.76 5.24
CA THR A 112 -10.75 20.99 4.48
C THR A 112 -9.51 21.29 3.64
N ASP A 113 -9.66 22.16 2.64
CA ASP A 113 -8.54 22.60 1.80
C ASP A 113 -7.45 23.35 2.57
N ALA A 114 -7.77 23.92 3.73
CA ALA A 114 -6.84 24.64 4.59
C ALA A 114 -5.88 23.69 5.32
N ASP A 115 -6.23 22.42 5.45
CA ASP A 115 -5.44 21.40 6.14
C ASP A 115 -4.37 20.75 5.22
N ILE A 116 -4.32 21.15 3.95
CA ILE A 116 -3.38 20.64 2.96
C ILE A 116 -2.13 21.52 2.94
N THR A 117 -1.04 21.02 3.51
CA THR A 117 0.25 21.73 3.54
C THR A 117 1.27 21.04 2.63
N ALA A 118 2.12 21.85 1.99
CA ALA A 118 3.17 21.35 1.14
C ALA A 118 4.28 20.67 1.96
N GLY A 119 4.84 19.60 1.41
CA GLY A 119 5.93 18.84 2.00
C GLY A 119 5.92 17.41 1.46
N ASP A 120 6.88 16.61 1.92
CA ASP A 120 6.98 15.22 1.49
C ASP A 120 6.00 14.34 2.26
N ILE A 121 5.52 13.29 1.60
CA ILE A 121 4.78 12.20 2.23
C ILE A 121 5.63 10.93 2.09
N ALA A 122 5.98 10.31 3.22
CA ALA A 122 6.83 9.13 3.25
C ALA A 122 6.41 8.18 4.37
N SER A 123 6.46 6.88 4.11
CA SER A 123 6.17 5.83 5.09
C SER A 123 7.00 4.59 4.80
N THR A 124 7.15 3.71 5.79
CA THR A 124 7.80 2.41 5.64
C THR A 124 6.84 1.30 6.06
N ALA A 125 6.85 0.20 5.32
CA ALA A 125 6.18 -1.05 5.67
C ALA A 125 7.18 -2.20 5.59
N THR A 126 7.10 -3.10 6.57
CA THR A 126 7.75 -4.41 6.55
C THR A 126 6.88 -5.37 5.78
N VAL A 127 7.52 -6.17 4.91
CA VAL A 127 6.84 -7.12 4.04
C VAL A 127 7.32 -8.52 4.39
N THR A 128 6.39 -9.43 4.65
CA THR A 128 6.68 -10.84 4.97
C THR A 128 5.98 -11.75 3.94
N VAL A 129 6.70 -12.73 3.40
CA VAL A 129 6.08 -13.80 2.61
C VAL A 129 5.34 -14.72 3.57
N ASP A 130 4.04 -14.84 3.39
CA ASP A 130 3.14 -15.69 4.16
C ASP A 130 2.77 -16.91 3.30
N MET A 131 3.31 -18.08 3.63
CA MET A 131 3.20 -19.29 2.80
C MET A 131 2.80 -20.48 3.67
N HIS A 132 1.79 -21.23 3.23
CA HIS A 132 1.22 -22.39 3.92
C HIS A 132 0.72 -23.45 2.93
#